data_AF-A0A9D5DDZ6-F1
#
_entry.id   AF-A0A9D5DDZ6-F1
#
_cell.length_a   1.000
_cell.length_b   1.000
_cell.length_c   1.000
_cell.angle_alpha   90.00
_cell.angle_beta   90.00
_cell.angle_gamma   90.00
#
_symmetry.space_group_name_H-M   'P 1'
#
loop_
_entity.id
_entity.type
_entity.pdbx_description
1 polymer ?
#
loop_
_entity_poly.entity_id
_entity_poly.type
_entity_poly.pdbx_seq_one_letter_code
_entity_poly.pdbx_strand_id
1 'polypeptide(L)'
;MGPKIKNPQNTLKCCFEWFRTFKIVENGDVSCDDIFEVLVPSNLLLFIQELSPMFFADYALTEEHKVEMAKGLHFLMDGINDYMDGRFRDEIDTLDYDLIASAIDKKGKVQNEILCEVCRVCGFVIVFAVESEYNEDVISNMMILSEDAQIELQHMIQITGEFAEEDEEGGGEEETEAEAQKDRSGIGDGHGGISLAHADELERRIDSLEKQLKSEQKARQTAEDALKKASAKPKSAIEETEKLENEVWNLQNEKTQLIKEKKEMEAKLRGDIKELQSEIDLYKTEAGKVEGLEQQIKKLKEKVDSLLDLKRQNEKLIKQLEDMEEGGGGGGGGDGGDSEGNKKSTQLLKERISDLEGEMERSEGEKDELQQQLSKIKQQQEKIQKELGIKQEQVRVLLKLLDENGVSIAGKVDINLEEVESFPTPGTESFYITQLSILTEQLNMQKQLLLSEQKRIQLLESQGIRAAGEDSAAHGDGASGGDAATISTLKQQIMIREQEAELHLSAKKEIEKRCQMELKLLSTCLHDMALKYHQCKSIIKQLDEELSSLKQKCQISINATDQDSGLYKDETGGSSEVPFTGNIN
;
A
#
# COMPACT_ATOMS: atom_id res chain seq x y z
N MET A 1 12.86 5.13 29.14
CA MET A 1 11.93 4.81 30.26
C MET A 1 10.61 5.44 29.88
N GLY A 2 9.70 4.67 29.28
CA GLY A 2 8.46 5.23 28.71
C GLY A 2 7.50 5.81 29.77
N PRO A 3 6.54 6.65 29.35
CA PRO A 3 5.52 7.24 30.22
C PRO A 3 4.76 6.15 30.97
N LYS A 4 4.81 6.19 32.30
CA LYS A 4 4.21 5.16 33.15
C LYS A 4 2.70 5.37 33.27
N ILE A 5 1.92 4.42 32.78
CA ILE A 5 0.50 4.28 33.09
C ILE A 5 0.35 4.19 34.62
N LYS A 6 -0.26 5.21 35.22
CA LYS A 6 -0.28 5.39 36.68
C LYS A 6 -1.17 4.36 37.39
N ASN A 7 -2.22 3.88 36.73
CA ASN A 7 -3.17 2.91 37.28
C ASN A 7 -3.67 1.91 36.22
N PRO A 8 -2.86 0.89 35.87
CA PRO A 8 -3.19 -0.01 34.77
C PRO A 8 -4.49 -0.79 34.98
N GLN A 9 -4.92 -1.03 36.23
CA GLN A 9 -6.20 -1.69 36.49
C GLN A 9 -7.41 -0.83 36.10
N ASN A 10 -7.35 0.47 36.41
CA ASN A 10 -8.42 1.40 36.01
C ASN A 10 -8.45 1.56 34.50
N THR A 11 -7.27 1.75 33.91
CA THR A 11 -7.07 1.86 32.47
C THR A 11 -7.67 0.66 31.73
N LEU A 12 -7.33 -0.56 32.12
CA LEU A 12 -7.88 -1.79 31.52
C LEU A 12 -9.40 -1.93 31.70
N LYS A 13 -9.95 -1.44 32.82
CA LYS A 13 -11.40 -1.41 33.03
C LYS A 13 -12.09 -0.46 32.05
N CYS A 14 -11.52 0.73 31.83
CA CYS A 14 -12.03 1.68 30.84
C CYS A 14 -11.94 1.12 29.41
N CYS A 15 -10.85 0.43 29.06
CA CYS A 15 -10.75 -0.29 27.78
C CYS A 15 -11.85 -1.33 27.62
N PHE A 16 -12.14 -2.11 28.66
CA PHE A 16 -13.21 -3.11 28.59
C PHE A 16 -14.59 -2.47 28.44
N GLU A 17 -14.87 -1.37 29.14
CA GLU A 17 -16.12 -0.62 28.97
C GLU A 17 -16.31 -0.15 27.53
N TRP A 18 -15.23 0.26 26.86
CA TRP A 18 -15.24 0.59 25.44
C TRP A 18 -15.46 -0.64 24.55
N PHE A 19 -14.76 -1.76 24.75
CA PHE A 19 -15.00 -2.97 23.94
C PHE A 19 -16.45 -3.48 24.02
N ARG A 20 -17.16 -3.24 25.12
CA ARG A 20 -18.57 -3.63 25.26
C ARG A 20 -19.53 -2.85 24.37
N THR A 21 -19.11 -1.75 23.77
CA THR A 21 -19.97 -0.95 22.87
C THR A 21 -19.98 -1.47 21.42
N PHE A 22 -19.16 -2.48 21.11
CA PHE A 22 -19.03 -3.04 19.76
C PHE A 22 -20.20 -3.95 19.41
N LYS A 23 -20.58 -3.98 18.12
CA LYS A 23 -21.76 -4.72 17.67
C LYS A 23 -21.55 -6.22 17.78
N ILE A 24 -20.33 -6.74 17.65
CA ILE A 24 -20.06 -8.18 17.85
C ILE A 24 -20.35 -8.65 19.28
N VAL A 25 -20.27 -7.75 20.27
CA VAL A 25 -20.66 -8.05 21.65
C VAL A 25 -22.18 -7.95 21.82
N GLU A 26 -22.80 -6.93 21.22
CA GLU A 26 -24.26 -6.75 21.25
C GLU A 26 -25.01 -7.91 20.56
N ASN A 27 -24.48 -8.38 19.43
CA ASN A 27 -25.04 -9.47 18.63
C ASN A 27 -24.79 -10.85 19.27
N GLY A 28 -23.92 -10.94 20.28
CA GLY A 28 -23.53 -12.18 20.92
C GLY A 28 -22.58 -13.05 20.10
N ASP A 29 -21.92 -12.48 19.09
CA ASP A 29 -20.89 -13.15 18.31
C ASP A 29 -19.61 -13.38 19.16
N VAL A 30 -19.37 -12.49 20.13
CA VAL A 30 -18.32 -12.58 21.14
C VAL A 30 -18.91 -12.42 22.55
N SER A 31 -18.57 -13.33 23.46
CA SER A 31 -18.92 -13.24 24.88
C SER A 31 -17.65 -13.05 25.71
N CYS A 32 -17.45 -11.83 26.20
CA CYS A 32 -16.34 -11.48 27.10
C CYS A 32 -16.88 -10.82 28.37
N ASP A 33 -16.43 -11.30 29.53
CA ASP A 33 -16.77 -10.76 30.85
C ASP A 33 -15.70 -9.81 31.41
N ASP A 34 -14.49 -9.83 30.84
CA ASP A 34 -13.37 -8.98 31.21
C ASP A 34 -12.44 -8.67 30.01
N ILE A 35 -11.49 -7.74 30.22
CA ILE A 35 -10.52 -7.34 29.18
C ILE A 35 -9.60 -8.49 28.74
N PHE A 36 -9.32 -9.45 29.61
CA PHE A 36 -8.40 -10.54 29.32
C PHE A 36 -9.04 -11.52 28.35
N GLU A 37 -10.36 -11.72 28.44
CA GLU A 37 -11.15 -12.47 27.46
C GLU A 37 -11.23 -11.77 26.10
N VAL A 38 -11.24 -10.43 26.06
CA VAL A 38 -11.12 -9.67 24.81
C VAL A 38 -9.78 -9.93 24.14
N LEU A 39 -8.69 -9.93 24.92
CA LEU A 39 -7.32 -10.10 24.40
C LEU A 39 -6.96 -11.55 24.04
N VAL A 40 -7.87 -12.51 24.20
CA VAL A 40 -7.66 -13.84 23.61
C VAL A 40 -7.62 -13.69 22.08
N PRO A 41 -6.59 -14.21 21.37
CA PRO A 41 -6.40 -13.95 19.94
C PRO A 41 -7.64 -14.17 19.08
N SER A 42 -8.41 -15.24 19.35
CA SER A 42 -9.65 -15.53 18.60
C SER A 42 -10.72 -14.46 18.76
N ASN A 43 -10.84 -13.86 19.94
CA ASN A 43 -11.80 -12.81 20.21
C ASN A 43 -11.28 -11.47 19.68
N LEU A 44 -10.00 -11.18 19.93
CA LEU A 44 -9.35 -9.96 19.46
C LEU A 44 -9.40 -9.83 17.94
N LEU A 45 -9.19 -10.92 17.20
CA LEU A 45 -9.32 -10.92 15.74
C LEU A 45 -10.72 -10.48 15.29
N LEU A 46 -11.78 -10.89 15.98
CA LEU A 46 -13.15 -10.49 15.63
C LEU A 46 -13.37 -8.99 15.85
N PHE A 47 -12.82 -8.42 16.92
CA PHE A 47 -12.83 -6.95 17.13
C PHE A 47 -12.06 -6.23 16.03
N ILE A 48 -10.87 -6.71 15.67
CA ILE A 48 -10.04 -6.12 14.60
C ILE A 48 -10.76 -6.20 13.24
N GLN A 49 -11.44 -7.30 12.95
CA GLN A 49 -12.23 -7.48 11.73
C GLN A 49 -13.48 -6.59 11.69
N GLU A 50 -14.12 -6.30 12.83
CA GLU A 50 -15.19 -5.30 12.87
C GLU A 50 -14.66 -3.89 12.56
N LEU A 51 -13.45 -3.58 13.03
CA LEU A 51 -12.80 -2.27 12.86
C LEU A 51 -12.27 -2.01 11.44
N SER A 52 -11.67 -3.01 10.79
CA SER A 52 -11.28 -2.92 9.37
C SER A 52 -11.54 -4.26 8.66
N PRO A 53 -12.78 -4.48 8.21
CA PRO A 53 -13.17 -5.71 7.53
C PRO A 53 -12.55 -5.84 6.15
N MET A 54 -12.12 -4.74 5.49
CA MET A 54 -11.44 -4.87 4.19
C MET A 54 -10.01 -5.38 4.35
N PHE A 55 -9.24 -4.84 5.32
CA PHE A 55 -7.84 -5.24 5.52
C PHE A 55 -7.73 -6.63 6.17
N PHE A 56 -8.60 -6.90 7.16
CA PHE A 56 -8.54 -8.15 7.93
C PHE A 56 -9.53 -9.23 7.46
N ALA A 57 -10.17 -9.08 6.29
CA ALA A 57 -11.12 -10.07 5.74
C ALA A 57 -10.55 -11.49 5.68
N ASP A 58 -9.32 -11.62 5.19
CA ASP A 58 -8.66 -12.90 4.95
C ASP A 58 -7.76 -13.32 6.12
N TYR A 59 -7.70 -12.54 7.20
CA TYR A 59 -6.95 -12.91 8.39
C TYR A 59 -7.63 -14.08 9.09
N ALA A 60 -6.88 -15.17 9.23
CA ALA A 60 -7.32 -16.36 9.93
C ALA A 60 -6.21 -16.87 10.86
N LEU A 61 -6.56 -17.13 12.11
CA LEU A 61 -5.63 -17.75 13.06
C LEU A 61 -5.42 -19.22 12.70
N THR A 62 -4.15 -19.62 12.59
CA THR A 62 -3.77 -21.02 12.50
C THR A 62 -4.05 -21.73 13.83
N GLU A 63 -4.05 -23.06 13.85
CA GLU A 63 -4.16 -23.82 15.10
C GLU A 63 -3.01 -23.51 16.07
N GLU A 64 -1.83 -23.18 15.56
CA GLU A 64 -0.69 -22.74 16.37
C GLU A 64 -0.99 -21.41 17.07
N HIS A 65 -1.55 -20.42 16.36
CA HIS A 65 -1.93 -19.13 16.95
C HIS A 65 -3.03 -19.25 18.00
N LYS A 66 -3.90 -20.25 17.90
CA LYS A 66 -4.97 -20.51 18.87
C LYS A 66 -4.46 -21.20 20.13
N VAL A 67 -3.47 -22.09 19.99
CA VAL A 67 -2.90 -22.85 21.10
C VAL A 67 -1.84 -22.02 21.84
N GLU A 68 -1.01 -21.29 21.11
CA GLU A 68 0.06 -20.46 21.67
C GLU A 68 -0.35 -18.99 21.65
N MET A 69 -0.94 -18.54 22.76
CA MET A 69 -1.49 -17.18 22.89
C MET A 69 -0.48 -16.07 22.58
N ALA A 70 0.78 -16.23 22.99
CA ALA A 70 1.85 -15.28 22.70
C ALA A 70 2.07 -15.11 21.17
N LYS A 71 2.12 -16.22 20.42
CA LYS A 71 2.22 -16.19 18.95
C LYS A 71 0.98 -15.58 18.30
N GLY A 72 -0.21 -15.92 18.80
CA GLY A 72 -1.45 -15.35 18.30
C GLY A 72 -1.54 -13.85 18.51
N LEU A 73 -1.10 -13.35 19.68
CA LEU A 73 -1.03 -11.92 19.97
C LEU A 73 0.00 -11.20 19.11
N HIS A 74 1.20 -11.76 18.98
CA HIS A 74 2.24 -11.21 18.11
C HIS A 74 1.74 -11.07 16.67
N PHE A 75 1.15 -12.14 16.12
CA PHE A 75 0.58 -12.13 14.77
C PHE A 75 -0.47 -11.03 14.56
N LEU A 76 -1.34 -10.80 15.56
CA LEU A 76 -2.35 -9.74 15.48
C LEU A 76 -1.76 -8.34 15.63
N MET A 77 -0.75 -8.18 16.49
CA MET A 77 -0.05 -6.89 16.62
C MET A 77 0.74 -6.57 15.35
N ASP A 78 1.40 -7.54 14.73
CA ASP A 78 2.04 -7.38 13.42
C ASP A 78 1.03 -6.93 12.36
N GLY A 79 -0.14 -7.56 12.32
CA GLY A 79 -1.20 -7.17 11.39
C GLY A 79 -1.70 -5.74 11.64
N ILE A 80 -1.83 -5.32 12.90
CA ILE A 80 -2.13 -3.93 13.25
C ILE A 80 -0.99 -3.01 12.81
N ASN A 81 0.27 -3.40 13.02
CA ASN A 81 1.42 -2.61 12.61
C ASN A 81 1.47 -2.42 11.10
N ASP A 82 1.22 -3.49 10.33
CA ASP A 82 1.16 -3.45 8.88
C ASP A 82 0.03 -2.54 8.40
N TYR A 83 -1.14 -2.55 9.06
CA TYR A 83 -2.21 -1.60 8.79
C TYR A 83 -1.79 -0.16 9.07
N MET A 84 -0.99 0.06 10.11
CA MET A 84 -0.48 1.36 10.54
C MET A 84 0.82 1.77 9.82
N ASP A 85 1.13 1.18 8.66
CA ASP A 85 2.33 1.43 7.85
C ASP A 85 3.66 1.22 8.61
N GLY A 86 3.69 0.32 9.58
CA GLY A 86 4.87 -0.02 10.37
C GLY A 86 5.22 0.97 11.48
N ARG A 87 4.34 1.93 11.78
CA ARG A 87 4.57 3.02 12.75
C ARG A 87 4.97 2.55 14.15
N PHE A 88 4.59 1.34 14.55
CA PHE A 88 4.83 0.79 15.89
C PHE A 88 5.78 -0.40 15.89
N ARG A 89 6.57 -0.59 14.82
CA ARG A 89 7.42 -1.78 14.64
C ARG A 89 8.33 -2.01 15.86
N ASP A 90 9.05 -0.98 16.28
CA ASP A 90 10.01 -1.10 17.38
C ASP A 90 9.31 -1.33 18.73
N GLU A 91 8.16 -0.68 18.97
CA GLU A 91 7.41 -0.85 20.20
C GLU A 91 6.74 -2.22 20.31
N ILE A 92 6.22 -2.74 19.19
CA ILE A 92 5.58 -4.05 19.09
C ILE A 92 6.62 -5.16 19.24
N ASP A 93 7.81 -5.00 18.67
CA ASP A 93 8.93 -5.94 18.81
C ASP A 93 9.50 -5.98 20.25
N THR A 94 9.31 -4.89 21.03
CA THR A 94 9.74 -4.83 22.43
C THR A 94 8.73 -5.39 23.43
N LEU A 95 7.52 -5.77 22.99
CA LEU A 95 6.51 -6.36 23.89
C LEU A 95 6.93 -7.78 24.32
N ASP A 96 6.80 -8.05 25.62
CA ASP A 96 6.98 -9.40 26.16
C ASP A 96 5.66 -10.19 26.06
N TYR A 97 5.43 -10.80 24.90
CA TYR A 97 4.20 -11.56 24.61
C TYR A 97 4.00 -12.77 25.53
N ASP A 98 5.07 -13.39 26.01
CA ASP A 98 4.98 -14.51 26.96
C ASP A 98 4.47 -14.02 28.32
N LEU A 99 4.94 -12.85 28.76
CA LEU A 99 4.51 -12.21 29.99
C LEU A 99 3.05 -11.74 29.91
N ILE A 100 2.66 -11.16 28.76
CA ILE A 100 1.27 -10.75 28.47
C ILE A 100 0.34 -11.97 28.44
N ALA A 101 0.71 -13.04 27.73
CA ALA A 101 -0.06 -14.28 27.70
C ALA A 101 -0.25 -14.88 29.10
N SER A 102 0.80 -14.90 29.92
CA SER A 102 0.71 -15.32 31.33
C SER A 102 -0.23 -14.41 32.15
N ALA A 103 -0.30 -13.11 31.85
CA ALA A 103 -1.21 -12.18 32.52
C ALA A 103 -2.68 -12.46 32.17
N ILE A 104 -2.95 -12.75 30.89
CA ILE A 104 -4.28 -13.12 30.39
C ILE A 104 -4.74 -14.45 31.01
N ASP A 105 -3.89 -15.48 31.00
CA ASP A 105 -4.19 -16.79 31.63
C ASP A 105 -4.51 -16.67 33.13
N LYS A 106 -3.84 -15.74 33.82
CA LYS A 106 -4.06 -15.47 35.24
C LYS A 106 -5.17 -14.45 35.52
N LYS A 107 -5.90 -14.01 34.49
CA LYS A 107 -6.95 -12.98 34.56
C LYS A 107 -6.49 -11.72 35.33
N GLY A 108 -5.30 -11.23 35.03
CA GLY A 108 -4.76 -10.01 35.62
C GLY A 108 -4.30 -10.10 37.08
N LYS A 109 -4.25 -11.30 37.69
CA LYS A 109 -3.69 -11.51 39.03
C LYS A 109 -2.15 -11.52 39.01
N VAL A 110 -1.58 -10.45 38.47
CA VAL A 110 -0.15 -10.26 38.25
C VAL A 110 0.29 -8.88 38.77
N GLN A 111 1.59 -8.61 38.75
CA GLN A 111 2.13 -7.33 39.18
C GLN A 111 1.72 -6.21 38.22
N ASN A 112 1.64 -4.96 38.72
CA ASN A 112 1.23 -3.81 37.91
C ASN A 112 2.14 -3.58 36.69
N GLU A 113 3.43 -3.90 36.80
CA GLU A 113 4.38 -3.79 35.68
C GLU A 113 3.96 -4.66 34.49
N ILE A 114 3.45 -5.87 34.76
CA ILE A 114 2.93 -6.78 33.74
C ILE A 114 1.61 -6.25 33.15
N LEU A 115 0.75 -5.66 33.99
CA LEU A 115 -0.49 -5.04 33.52
C LEU A 115 -0.23 -3.83 32.62
N CYS A 116 0.88 -3.12 32.80
CA CYS A 116 1.27 -2.05 31.88
C CYS A 116 1.54 -2.56 30.46
N GLU A 117 2.15 -3.74 30.30
CA GLU A 117 2.33 -4.36 28.98
C GLU A 117 0.99 -4.72 28.33
N VAL A 118 0.03 -5.22 29.14
CA VAL A 118 -1.35 -5.46 28.66
C VAL A 118 -2.01 -4.15 28.23
N CYS A 119 -1.81 -3.07 28.98
CA CYS A 119 -2.31 -1.75 28.58
C CYS A 119 -1.67 -1.25 27.28
N ARG A 120 -0.39 -1.54 27.01
CA ARG A 120 0.27 -1.18 25.75
C ARG A 120 -0.40 -1.86 24.56
N VAL A 121 -0.71 -3.16 24.67
CA VAL A 121 -1.49 -3.89 23.67
C VAL A 121 -2.86 -3.24 23.44
N CYS A 122 -3.59 -2.91 24.51
CA CYS A 122 -4.86 -2.18 24.38
C CYS A 122 -4.68 -0.81 23.71
N GLY A 123 -3.59 -0.10 24.00
CA GLY A 123 -3.23 1.16 23.38
C GLY A 123 -3.11 1.04 21.86
N PHE A 124 -2.35 0.05 21.38
CA PHE A 124 -2.20 -0.18 19.93
C PHE A 124 -3.55 -0.46 19.27
N VAL A 125 -4.39 -1.30 19.89
CA VAL A 125 -5.72 -1.61 19.36
C VAL A 125 -6.63 -0.37 19.34
N ILE A 126 -6.57 0.48 20.35
CA ILE A 126 -7.38 1.71 20.40
C ILE A 126 -6.91 2.73 19.37
N VAL A 127 -5.60 2.94 19.22
CA VAL A 127 -5.06 3.84 18.19
C VAL A 127 -5.43 3.33 16.79
N PHE A 128 -5.26 2.04 16.54
CA PHE A 128 -5.74 1.37 15.33
C PHE A 128 -7.23 1.62 15.10
N ALA A 129 -8.06 1.46 16.12
CA ALA A 129 -9.50 1.65 16.00
C ALA A 129 -9.88 3.10 15.63
N VAL A 130 -9.19 4.09 16.19
CA VAL A 130 -9.41 5.51 15.88
C VAL A 130 -8.89 5.90 14.49
N GLU A 131 -7.91 5.18 13.95
CA GLU A 131 -7.40 5.34 12.57
C GLU A 131 -8.06 4.36 11.57
N SER A 132 -9.05 3.58 12.01
CA SER A 132 -9.73 2.59 11.17
C SER A 132 -10.73 3.22 10.19
N GLU A 133 -11.19 2.42 9.21
CA GLU A 133 -12.25 2.79 8.27
C GLU A 133 -13.56 3.20 8.97
N TYR A 134 -13.82 2.66 10.17
CA TYR A 134 -15.01 2.92 10.99
C TYR A 134 -14.73 3.87 12.16
N ASN A 135 -13.73 4.75 12.03
CA ASN A 135 -13.35 5.69 13.08
C ASN A 135 -14.50 6.55 13.63
N GLU A 136 -15.47 6.98 12.81
CA GLU A 136 -16.61 7.76 13.25
C GLU A 136 -17.49 6.97 14.24
N ASP A 137 -17.74 5.68 13.96
CA ASP A 137 -18.49 4.78 14.83
C ASP A 137 -17.69 4.48 16.11
N VAL A 138 -16.37 4.31 15.99
CA VAL A 138 -15.45 4.12 17.13
C VAL A 138 -15.45 5.33 18.06
N ILE A 139 -15.34 6.55 17.51
CA ILE A 139 -15.38 7.78 18.29
C ILE A 139 -16.76 7.95 18.94
N SER A 140 -17.84 7.68 18.20
CA SER A 140 -19.20 7.69 18.76
C SER A 140 -19.35 6.75 19.94
N ASN A 141 -18.80 5.53 19.82
CA ASN A 141 -18.75 4.53 20.88
C ASN A 141 -17.91 4.97 22.10
N MET A 142 -16.84 5.74 21.91
CA MET A 142 -16.10 6.34 23.03
C MET A 142 -16.93 7.44 23.71
N MET A 143 -17.66 8.25 22.94
CA MET A 143 -18.43 9.39 23.46
C MET A 143 -19.67 8.98 24.28
N ILE A 144 -20.13 7.73 24.20
CA ILE A 144 -21.23 7.22 25.05
C ILE A 144 -20.75 6.71 26.42
N LEU A 145 -19.43 6.58 26.63
CA LEU A 145 -18.84 6.16 27.90
C LEU A 145 -18.90 7.28 28.94
N SER A 146 -18.60 6.95 30.20
CA SER A 146 -18.43 7.97 31.25
C SER A 146 -17.27 8.92 30.96
N GLU A 147 -17.34 10.17 31.41
CA GLU A 147 -16.28 11.17 31.24
C GLU A 147 -14.91 10.68 31.74
N ASP A 148 -14.87 9.98 32.89
CA ASP A 148 -13.63 9.38 33.42
C ASP A 148 -13.03 8.35 32.45
N ALA A 149 -13.86 7.52 31.82
CA ALA A 149 -13.41 6.54 30.83
C ALA A 149 -12.97 7.22 29.52
N GLN A 150 -13.65 8.29 29.09
CA GLN A 150 -13.25 9.07 27.92
C GLN A 150 -11.86 9.70 28.11
N ILE A 151 -11.62 10.32 29.27
CA ILE A 151 -10.33 10.93 29.62
C ILE A 151 -9.23 9.88 29.63
N GLU A 152 -9.48 8.72 30.25
CA GLU A 152 -8.50 7.64 30.33
C GLU A 152 -8.15 7.07 28.94
N LEU A 153 -9.13 6.86 28.08
CA LEU A 153 -8.90 6.38 26.71
C LEU A 153 -8.20 7.43 25.84
N GLN A 154 -8.54 8.72 26.00
CA GLN A 154 -7.86 9.81 25.30
C GLN A 154 -6.39 9.90 25.74
N HIS A 155 -6.11 9.75 27.04
CA HIS A 155 -4.74 9.70 27.56
C HIS A 155 -3.98 8.48 27.02
N MET A 156 -4.64 7.33 26.86
CA MET A 156 -4.04 6.17 26.22
C MET A 156 -3.70 6.40 24.75
N ILE A 157 -4.58 7.07 23.99
CA ILE A 157 -4.33 7.46 22.61
C ILE A 157 -3.13 8.40 22.53
N GLN A 158 -3.04 9.38 23.44
CA GLN A 158 -1.91 10.32 23.50
C GLN A 158 -0.60 9.60 23.79
N ILE A 159 -0.55 8.80 24.86
CA ILE A 159 0.66 8.05 25.22
C ILE A 159 1.08 7.10 24.09
N THR A 160 0.12 6.36 23.52
CA THR A 160 0.45 5.36 22.49
C THR A 160 0.79 6.02 21.15
N GLY A 161 0.17 7.15 20.84
CA GLY A 161 0.43 7.94 19.64
C GLY A 161 1.71 8.76 19.70
N GLU A 162 2.15 9.22 20.88
CA GLU A 162 3.42 9.96 21.07
C GLU A 162 4.65 9.10 20.78
N PHE A 163 4.59 7.77 20.96
CA PHE A 163 5.68 6.87 20.54
C PHE A 163 5.99 6.98 19.04
N ALA A 164 5.06 7.48 18.22
CA ALA A 164 5.27 7.67 16.79
C ALA A 164 5.98 8.99 16.40
N GLU A 165 6.16 9.93 17.33
CA GLU A 165 6.71 11.27 17.03
C GLU A 165 8.08 11.54 17.70
N GLU A 166 8.60 10.63 18.53
CA GLU A 166 9.82 10.89 19.35
C GLU A 166 11.18 10.79 18.63
N ASP A 167 11.25 10.46 17.33
CA ASP A 167 12.54 10.38 16.63
C ASP A 167 13.12 11.74 16.15
N GLU A 168 12.43 12.86 16.38
CA GLU A 168 12.96 14.20 16.13
C GLU A 168 12.69 15.16 17.29
N GLU A 169 13.44 15.07 18.39
CA GLU A 169 14.06 16.23 19.09
C GLU A 169 14.70 15.81 20.42
N GLY A 170 16.03 15.76 20.44
CA GLY A 170 16.81 15.64 21.66
C GLY A 170 16.91 16.95 22.43
N GLY A 171 16.89 16.87 23.76
CA GLY A 171 17.51 17.86 24.64
C GLY A 171 16.56 18.50 25.65
N GLY A 172 16.31 17.80 26.75
CA GLY A 172 15.73 18.40 27.95
C GLY A 172 16.73 19.29 28.70
N GLU A 173 16.20 20.18 29.54
CA GLU A 173 16.86 20.70 30.74
C GLU A 173 15.78 21.25 31.69
N GLU A 174 15.48 20.50 32.75
CA GLU A 174 14.80 20.98 33.96
C GLU A 174 15.86 21.59 34.89
N GLU A 175 15.67 22.84 35.33
CA GLU A 175 16.40 23.40 36.47
C GLU A 175 15.43 23.80 37.59
N THR A 176 15.53 23.08 38.70
CA THR A 176 15.06 23.47 40.03
C THR A 176 16.20 24.10 40.82
N GLU A 177 16.01 25.23 41.50
CA GLU A 177 16.83 25.59 42.67
C GLU A 177 16.05 26.30 43.77
N ALA A 178 16.42 25.94 44.99
CA ALA A 178 15.83 26.30 46.27
C ALA A 178 16.71 27.28 47.08
N GLU A 179 16.04 27.97 47.99
CA GLU A 179 16.43 28.74 49.19
C GLU A 179 17.89 28.82 49.68
N ALA A 180 18.25 29.98 50.25
CA ALA A 180 19.05 30.05 51.48
C ALA A 180 18.83 31.36 52.28
N GLN A 181 18.47 31.18 53.56
CA GLN A 181 18.44 32.15 54.67
C GLN A 181 19.85 32.63 55.10
N LYS A 182 19.95 33.66 55.98
CA LYS A 182 20.35 33.50 57.40
C LYS A 182 20.85 34.79 58.13
N ASP A 183 20.25 35.00 59.32
CA ASP A 183 20.65 35.62 60.62
C ASP A 183 21.47 36.94 60.69
N ARG A 184 21.07 37.99 61.44
CA ARG A 184 20.80 38.20 62.90
C ARG A 184 22.00 38.15 63.86
N SER A 185 22.19 39.28 64.55
CA SER A 185 22.69 39.54 65.94
C SER A 185 23.67 40.74 65.95
N GLY A 186 23.73 41.65 66.92
CA GLY A 186 23.12 41.77 68.25
C GLY A 186 24.18 42.17 69.30
N ILE A 187 23.92 43.28 70.02
CA ILE A 187 24.37 43.62 71.40
C ILE A 187 25.69 44.40 71.57
N GLY A 188 25.65 45.49 72.36
CA GLY A 188 26.82 46.04 73.06
C GLY A 188 26.70 47.49 73.54
N ASP A 189 26.31 47.68 74.80
CA ASP A 189 26.03 48.92 75.54
C ASP A 189 27.30 49.67 76.03
N GLY A 190 27.23 50.99 76.29
CA GLY A 190 28.31 51.72 77.00
C GLY A 190 28.47 53.22 76.74
N HIS A 191 27.91 54.05 77.63
CA HIS A 191 28.03 55.52 77.71
C HIS A 191 29.46 56.05 77.92
N GLY A 192 29.87 57.08 77.16
CA GLY A 192 30.90 58.05 77.56
C GLY A 192 31.65 58.74 76.42
N GLY A 193 31.31 59.99 76.10
CA GLY A 193 32.16 60.87 75.28
C GLY A 193 31.49 61.48 74.02
N ILE A 194 30.51 62.36 74.20
CA ILE A 194 29.62 62.87 73.14
C ILE A 194 30.31 63.80 72.11
N SER A 195 31.60 64.14 72.24
CA SER A 195 32.28 65.00 71.24
C SER A 195 33.36 64.34 70.38
N LEU A 196 33.79 63.10 70.66
CA LEU A 196 34.78 62.40 69.83
C LEU A 196 34.16 61.27 69.00
N ALA A 197 33.21 60.51 69.57
CA ALA A 197 32.55 59.40 68.87
C ALA A 197 31.66 59.82 67.68
N HIS A 198 31.17 61.06 67.67
CA HIS A 198 30.40 61.61 66.55
C HIS A 198 31.30 61.94 65.34
N ALA A 199 32.58 62.26 65.57
CA ALA A 199 33.53 62.51 64.48
C ALA A 199 33.90 61.19 63.79
N ASP A 200 34.21 60.14 64.56
CA ASP A 200 34.53 58.81 64.03
C ASP A 200 33.35 58.16 63.30
N GLU A 201 32.11 58.42 63.75
CA GLU A 201 30.90 57.93 63.07
C GLU A 201 30.63 58.67 61.75
N LEU A 202 30.92 59.98 61.69
CA LEU A 202 30.86 60.73 60.44
C LEU A 202 31.94 60.27 59.44
N GLU A 203 33.15 59.98 59.92
CA GLU A 203 34.25 59.50 59.07
C GLU A 203 33.94 58.11 58.51
N ARG A 204 33.41 57.17 59.32
CA ARG A 204 32.91 55.88 58.83
C ARG A 204 31.78 56.00 57.81
N ARG A 205 30.91 56.99 57.98
CA ARG A 205 29.81 57.24 57.04
C ARG A 205 30.30 57.84 55.72
N ILE A 206 31.33 58.70 55.76
CA ILE A 206 32.00 59.23 54.57
C ILE A 206 32.67 58.08 53.81
N ASP A 207 33.43 57.20 54.48
CA ASP A 207 34.06 56.04 53.84
C ASP A 207 33.05 55.08 53.20
N SER A 208 31.90 54.88 53.85
CA SER A 208 30.82 54.06 53.30
C SER A 208 30.21 54.68 52.05
N LEU A 209 29.99 56.00 52.05
CA LEU A 209 29.45 56.73 50.91
C LEU A 209 30.45 56.76 49.74
N GLU A 210 31.75 56.89 50.00
CA GLU A 210 32.77 56.83 48.96
C GLU A 210 32.87 55.45 48.31
N LYS A 211 32.72 54.37 49.10
CA LYS A 211 32.64 53.01 48.56
C LYS A 211 31.40 52.82 47.68
N GLN A 212 30.24 53.33 48.11
CA GLN A 212 29.00 53.28 47.32
C GLN A 212 29.16 54.06 46.00
N LEU A 213 29.72 55.27 46.04
CA LEU A 213 29.95 56.07 44.84
C LEU A 213 30.88 55.37 43.84
N LYS A 214 31.95 54.72 44.31
CA LYS A 214 32.86 53.94 43.46
C LYS A 214 32.17 52.72 42.84
N SER A 215 31.30 52.03 43.58
CA SER A 215 30.54 50.90 43.02
C SER A 215 29.53 51.36 41.97
N GLU A 216 28.87 52.51 42.18
CA GLU A 216 27.90 53.07 41.24
C GLU A 216 28.56 53.57 39.95
N GLN A 217 29.74 54.19 40.06
CA GLN A 217 30.54 54.58 38.89
C GLN A 217 30.93 53.36 38.03
N LYS A 218 31.31 52.23 38.65
CA LYS A 218 31.60 50.99 37.92
C LYS A 218 30.35 50.41 37.25
N ALA A 219 29.20 50.45 37.92
CA ALA A 219 27.94 49.98 37.34
C ALA A 219 27.55 50.82 36.12
N ARG A 220 27.68 52.16 36.20
CA ARG A 220 27.45 53.05 35.05
C ARG A 220 28.38 52.78 33.89
N GLN A 221 29.67 52.61 34.15
CA GLN A 221 30.65 52.29 33.10
C GLN A 221 30.27 51.00 32.36
N THR A 222 29.85 49.97 33.11
CA THR A 222 29.45 48.67 32.56
C THR A 222 28.18 48.79 31.71
N ALA A 223 27.20 49.59 32.14
CA ALA A 223 25.98 49.85 31.39
C ALA A 223 26.25 50.61 30.09
N GLU A 224 27.17 51.58 30.10
CA GLU A 224 27.53 52.35 28.91
C GLU A 224 28.25 51.51 27.86
N ASP A 225 29.13 50.60 28.28
CA ASP A 225 29.84 49.67 27.38
C ASP A 225 28.88 48.63 26.76
N ALA A 226 27.88 48.17 27.52
CA ALA A 226 26.82 47.29 27.01
C ALA A 226 25.98 47.98 25.93
N LEU A 227 25.69 49.27 26.11
CA LEU A 227 24.87 50.05 25.17
C LEU A 227 25.60 50.31 23.85
N LYS A 228 26.91 50.59 23.89
CA LYS A 228 27.76 50.70 22.69
C LYS A 228 27.86 49.39 21.91
N LYS A 229 27.86 48.24 22.59
CA LYS A 229 27.89 46.92 21.95
C LYS A 229 26.55 46.55 21.29
N ALA A 230 25.43 47.02 21.84
CA ALA A 230 24.11 46.84 21.25
C ALA A 230 23.90 47.67 19.97
N SER A 231 24.46 48.88 19.89
CA SER A 231 24.25 49.79 18.75
C SER A 231 24.99 49.42 17.45
N ALA A 232 25.95 48.47 17.48
CA ALA A 232 26.73 48.07 16.30
C ALA A 232 26.11 46.91 15.49
N LYS A 233 25.18 46.15 16.07
CA LYS A 233 24.48 45.02 15.43
C LYS A 233 23.48 45.37 14.30
N PRO A 234 22.76 46.52 14.30
CA PRO A 234 21.68 46.77 13.34
C PRO A 234 22.12 46.92 11.87
N LYS A 235 23.34 47.40 11.60
CA LYS A 235 23.79 47.65 10.21
C LYS A 235 24.12 46.37 9.44
N SER A 236 24.60 45.33 10.14
CA SER A 236 24.89 44.02 9.55
C SER A 236 23.62 43.27 9.14
N ALA A 237 22.53 43.47 9.89
CA ALA A 237 21.27 42.78 9.63
C ALA A 237 20.57 43.29 8.36
N ILE A 238 20.71 44.58 8.02
CA ILE A 238 20.07 45.18 6.84
C ILE A 238 20.69 44.66 5.53
N GLU A 239 22.02 44.54 5.46
CA GLU A 239 22.71 43.98 4.30
C GLU A 239 22.40 42.48 4.11
N GLU A 240 22.17 41.76 5.21
CA GLU A 240 21.76 40.36 5.18
C GLU A 240 20.31 40.21 4.71
N THR A 241 19.40 41.09 5.14
CA THR A 241 18.01 41.10 4.65
C THR A 241 17.92 41.40 3.16
N GLU A 242 18.73 42.32 2.63
CA GLU A 242 18.71 42.66 1.20
C GLU A 242 19.25 41.52 0.31
N LYS A 243 20.21 40.72 0.83
CA LYS A 243 20.65 39.49 0.16
C LYS A 243 19.56 38.43 0.14
N LEU A 244 18.89 38.21 1.27
CA LEU A 244 17.79 37.26 1.37
C LEU A 244 16.60 37.65 0.48
N GLU A 245 16.27 38.94 0.37
CA GLU A 245 15.21 39.41 -0.53
C GLU A 245 15.53 39.11 -2.00
N ASN A 246 16.78 39.33 -2.44
CA ASN A 246 17.20 39.00 -3.80
C ASN A 246 17.18 37.49 -4.08
N GLU A 247 17.53 36.67 -3.09
CA GLU A 247 17.46 35.21 -3.21
C GLU A 247 16.02 34.70 -3.29
N VAL A 248 15.11 35.23 -2.46
CA VAL A 248 13.68 34.94 -2.53
C VAL A 248 13.11 35.31 -3.90
N TRP A 249 13.50 36.46 -4.45
CA TRP A 249 13.06 36.88 -5.78
C TRP A 249 13.53 35.93 -6.89
N ASN A 250 14.80 35.48 -6.84
CA ASN A 250 15.33 34.49 -7.79
C ASN A 250 14.60 33.15 -7.68
N LEU A 251 14.39 32.66 -6.46
CA LEU A 251 13.67 31.41 -6.20
C LEU A 251 12.20 31.48 -6.68
N GLN A 252 11.54 32.62 -6.55
CA GLN A 252 10.19 32.82 -7.09
C GLN A 252 10.14 32.77 -8.62
N ASN A 253 11.16 33.35 -9.29
CA ASN A 253 11.26 33.27 -10.75
C ASN A 253 11.53 31.84 -11.21
N GLU A 254 12.40 31.11 -10.52
CA GLU A 254 12.69 29.69 -10.82
C GLU A 254 11.45 28.81 -10.59
N LYS A 255 10.71 29.00 -9.48
CA LYS A 255 9.43 28.33 -9.22
C LYS A 255 8.43 28.58 -10.36
N THR A 256 8.34 29.81 -10.85
CA THR A 256 7.41 30.16 -11.94
C THR A 256 7.80 29.47 -13.25
N GLN A 257 9.10 29.38 -13.54
CA GLN A 257 9.61 28.68 -14.72
C GLN A 257 9.36 27.17 -14.64
N LEU A 258 9.64 26.55 -13.49
CA LEU A 258 9.39 25.12 -13.26
C LEU A 258 7.89 24.77 -13.35
N ILE A 259 7.00 25.64 -12.86
CA ILE A 259 5.54 25.45 -13.02
C ILE A 259 5.14 25.46 -14.50
N LYS A 260 5.74 26.32 -15.31
CA LYS A 260 5.47 26.39 -16.75
C LYS A 260 5.94 25.12 -17.46
N GLU A 261 7.17 24.68 -17.18
CA GLU A 261 7.74 23.45 -17.76
C GLU A 261 6.94 22.21 -17.34
N LYS A 262 6.49 22.14 -16.08
CA LYS A 262 5.60 21.08 -15.58
C LYS A 262 4.30 21.03 -16.38
N LYS A 263 3.65 22.18 -16.62
CA LYS A 263 2.39 22.25 -17.40
C LYS A 263 2.59 21.82 -18.85
N GLU A 264 3.72 22.17 -19.46
CA GLU A 264 4.05 21.74 -20.83
C GLU A 264 4.28 20.22 -20.90
N MET A 265 4.99 19.65 -19.93
CA MET A 265 5.19 18.20 -19.83
C MET A 265 3.90 17.43 -19.55
N GLU A 266 3.03 17.93 -18.65
CA GLU A 266 1.71 17.34 -18.40
C GLU A 266 0.82 17.36 -19.65
N ALA A 267 0.86 18.44 -20.43
CA ALA A 267 0.12 18.52 -21.68
C ALA A 267 0.62 17.49 -22.71
N LYS A 268 1.94 17.29 -22.78
CA LYS A 268 2.56 16.29 -23.65
C LYS A 268 2.18 14.86 -23.23
N LEU A 269 2.32 14.54 -21.95
CA LEU A 269 1.95 13.22 -21.40
C LEU A 269 0.45 12.92 -21.58
N ARG A 270 -0.43 13.92 -21.43
CA ARG A 270 -1.86 13.76 -21.75
C ARG A 270 -2.11 13.49 -23.23
N GLY A 271 -1.28 14.03 -24.12
CA GLY A 271 -1.28 13.71 -25.55
C GLY A 271 -0.91 12.25 -25.79
N ASP A 272 0.24 11.83 -25.25
CA ASP A 272 0.77 10.46 -25.41
C ASP A 272 -0.21 9.41 -24.85
N ILE A 273 -0.85 9.69 -23.70
CA ILE A 273 -1.88 8.79 -23.13
C ILE A 273 -3.07 8.62 -24.08
N LYS A 274 -3.52 9.68 -24.75
CA LYS A 274 -4.62 9.60 -25.72
C LYS A 274 -4.23 8.78 -26.95
N GLU A 275 -3.00 8.96 -27.44
CA GLU A 275 -2.48 8.17 -28.56
C GLU A 275 -2.42 6.68 -28.19
N LEU A 276 -1.86 6.34 -27.03
CA LEU A 276 -1.79 4.95 -26.54
C LEU A 276 -3.18 4.34 -26.30
N GLN A 277 -4.13 5.11 -25.78
CA GLN A 277 -5.52 4.66 -25.66
C GLN A 277 -6.15 4.35 -27.02
N SER A 278 -5.92 5.20 -28.02
CA SER A 278 -6.41 4.93 -29.38
C SER A 278 -5.79 3.67 -29.99
N GLU A 279 -4.51 3.39 -29.67
CA GLU A 279 -3.79 2.20 -30.14
C GLU A 279 -4.31 0.93 -29.46
N ILE A 280 -4.58 0.96 -28.15
CA ILE A 280 -5.21 -0.12 -27.40
C ILE A 280 -6.60 -0.45 -27.96
N ASP A 281 -7.42 0.55 -28.28
CA ASP A 281 -8.75 0.33 -28.86
C ASP A 281 -8.67 -0.32 -30.25
N LEU A 282 -7.64 0.03 -31.03
CA LEU A 282 -7.32 -0.62 -32.30
C LEU A 282 -6.97 -2.09 -32.10
N TYR A 283 -6.08 -2.40 -31.14
CA TYR A 283 -5.71 -3.78 -30.80
C TYR A 283 -6.88 -4.60 -30.26
N LYS A 284 -7.76 -4.03 -29.45
CA LYS A 284 -8.99 -4.71 -29.00
C LYS A 284 -9.91 -5.07 -30.18
N THR A 285 -10.02 -4.16 -31.14
CA THR A 285 -10.81 -4.39 -32.35
C THR A 285 -10.20 -5.50 -33.21
N GLU A 286 -8.87 -5.54 -33.34
CA GLU A 286 -8.17 -6.62 -34.04
C GLU A 286 -8.28 -7.96 -33.32
N ALA A 287 -8.14 -8.00 -31.98
CA ALA A 287 -8.32 -9.20 -31.19
C ALA A 287 -9.72 -9.81 -31.37
N GLY A 288 -10.77 -8.97 -31.38
CA GLY A 288 -12.14 -9.44 -31.66
C GLY A 288 -12.31 -10.04 -33.06
N LYS A 289 -11.58 -9.55 -34.07
CA LYS A 289 -11.57 -10.16 -35.40
C LYS A 289 -10.87 -11.52 -35.41
N VAL A 290 -9.76 -11.65 -34.67
CA VAL A 290 -9.03 -12.92 -34.53
C VAL A 290 -9.93 -13.97 -33.87
N GLU A 291 -10.61 -13.63 -32.78
CA GLU A 291 -11.54 -14.56 -32.11
C GLU A 291 -12.68 -15.00 -33.06
N GLY A 292 -13.20 -14.08 -33.89
CA GLY A 292 -14.17 -14.41 -34.93
C GLY A 292 -13.63 -15.39 -35.99
N LEU A 293 -12.38 -15.21 -36.42
CA LEU A 293 -11.71 -16.13 -37.35
C LEU A 293 -11.42 -17.50 -36.71
N GLU A 294 -11.01 -17.54 -35.45
CA GLU A 294 -10.80 -18.79 -34.71
C GLU A 294 -12.09 -19.61 -34.60
N GLN A 295 -13.23 -18.97 -34.36
CA GLN A 295 -14.54 -19.63 -34.38
C GLN A 295 -14.90 -20.17 -35.77
N GLN A 296 -14.54 -19.46 -36.85
CA GLN A 296 -14.74 -19.96 -38.21
C GLN A 296 -13.85 -21.17 -38.51
N ILE A 297 -12.57 -21.13 -38.11
CA ILE A 297 -11.64 -22.26 -38.23
C ILE A 297 -12.15 -23.46 -37.47
N LYS A 298 -12.69 -23.27 -36.25
CA LYS A 298 -13.27 -24.36 -35.46
C LYS A 298 -14.44 -25.03 -36.20
N LYS A 299 -15.37 -24.23 -36.76
CA LYS A 299 -16.48 -24.75 -37.57
C LYS A 299 -16.01 -25.49 -38.83
N LEU A 300 -14.96 -25.01 -39.48
CA LEU A 300 -14.39 -25.67 -40.65
C LEU A 300 -13.73 -27.01 -40.27
N LYS A 301 -13.01 -27.07 -39.15
CA LYS A 301 -12.45 -28.33 -38.62
C LYS A 301 -13.55 -29.36 -38.33
N GLU A 302 -14.63 -28.95 -37.65
CA GLU A 302 -15.77 -29.82 -37.38
C GLU A 302 -16.42 -30.35 -38.68
N LYS A 303 -16.50 -29.52 -39.73
CA LYS A 303 -16.97 -29.97 -41.06
C LYS A 303 -16.02 -30.96 -41.71
N VAL A 304 -14.70 -30.72 -41.63
CA VAL A 304 -13.68 -31.63 -42.18
C VAL A 304 -13.76 -32.99 -41.49
N ASP A 305 -13.88 -33.02 -40.16
CA ASP A 305 -14.02 -34.26 -39.40
C ASP A 305 -15.28 -35.03 -39.81
N SER A 306 -16.42 -34.34 -39.98
CA SER A 306 -17.66 -34.92 -40.50
C SER A 306 -17.51 -35.52 -41.91
N LEU A 307 -16.78 -34.83 -42.79
CA LEU A 307 -16.48 -35.33 -44.15
C LEU A 307 -15.56 -36.56 -44.12
N LEU A 308 -14.58 -36.60 -43.21
CA LEU A 308 -13.72 -37.77 -43.03
C LEU A 308 -14.51 -38.98 -42.52
N ASP A 309 -15.48 -38.78 -41.62
CA ASP A 309 -16.36 -39.85 -41.17
C ASP A 309 -17.30 -40.34 -42.28
N LEU A 310 -17.86 -39.44 -43.09
CA LEU A 310 -18.61 -39.80 -44.29
C LEU A 310 -17.76 -40.58 -45.29
N LYS A 311 -16.48 -40.19 -45.48
CA LYS A 311 -15.55 -40.93 -46.34
C LYS A 311 -15.34 -42.36 -45.83
N ARG A 312 -15.13 -42.54 -44.52
CA ARG A 312 -15.02 -43.88 -43.91
C ARG A 312 -16.30 -44.70 -44.07
N GLN A 313 -17.47 -44.08 -43.97
CA GLN A 313 -18.75 -44.76 -44.21
C GLN A 313 -18.90 -45.18 -45.68
N ASN A 314 -18.52 -44.32 -46.62
CA ASN A 314 -18.51 -44.65 -48.04
C ASN A 314 -17.53 -45.79 -48.36
N GLU A 315 -16.33 -45.79 -47.79
CA GLU A 315 -15.37 -46.90 -47.96
C GLU A 315 -15.95 -48.22 -47.43
N LYS A 316 -16.68 -48.21 -46.31
CA LYS A 316 -17.40 -49.40 -45.81
C LYS A 316 -18.49 -49.87 -46.76
N LEU A 317 -19.29 -48.95 -47.31
CA LEU A 317 -20.36 -49.29 -48.25
C LEU A 317 -19.81 -49.82 -49.59
N ILE A 318 -18.72 -49.24 -50.09
CA ILE A 318 -18.01 -49.73 -51.28
C ILE A 318 -17.53 -51.16 -51.04
N LYS A 319 -16.87 -51.41 -49.91
CA LYS A 319 -16.41 -52.75 -49.54
C LYS A 319 -17.56 -53.75 -49.44
N GLN A 320 -18.70 -53.36 -48.86
CA GLN A 320 -19.90 -54.20 -48.82
C GLN A 320 -20.49 -54.48 -50.21
N LEU A 321 -20.43 -53.53 -51.14
CA LEU A 321 -20.87 -53.73 -52.52
C LEU A 321 -19.91 -54.69 -53.26
N GLU A 322 -18.61 -54.51 -53.10
CA GLU A 322 -17.58 -55.40 -53.66
C GLU A 322 -17.75 -56.84 -53.11
N ASP A 323 -17.94 -57.00 -51.80
CA ASP A 323 -18.19 -58.31 -51.17
C ASP A 323 -19.50 -58.96 -51.67
N MET A 324 -20.53 -58.18 -52.00
CA MET A 324 -21.79 -58.69 -52.60
C MET A 324 -21.64 -59.05 -54.08
N GLU A 325 -20.81 -58.33 -54.84
CA GLU A 325 -20.47 -58.69 -56.24
C GLU A 325 -19.59 -59.95 -56.30
N GLU A 326 -18.61 -60.10 -55.40
CA GLU A 326 -17.77 -61.30 -55.32
C GLU A 326 -18.50 -62.52 -54.74
N GLY A 327 -19.50 -62.31 -53.86
CA GLY A 327 -20.39 -63.37 -53.36
C GLY A 327 -21.55 -63.73 -54.31
N GLY A 328 -21.77 -62.94 -55.37
CA GLY A 328 -22.87 -63.04 -56.32
C GLY A 328 -22.56 -63.81 -57.60
N GLY A 329 -21.70 -64.83 -57.54
CA GLY A 329 -21.38 -65.70 -58.68
C GLY A 329 -22.36 -66.86 -58.82
N GLY A 330 -23.53 -66.67 -59.43
CA GLY A 330 -24.32 -67.82 -59.89
C GLY A 330 -25.77 -67.58 -60.32
N GLY A 331 -25.97 -67.08 -61.54
CA GLY A 331 -27.08 -67.52 -62.39
C GLY A 331 -28.05 -66.46 -62.88
N GLY A 332 -28.22 -66.41 -64.20
CA GLY A 332 -29.43 -65.90 -64.84
C GLY A 332 -29.21 -64.69 -65.74
N GLY A 333 -29.27 -64.90 -67.05
CA GLY A 333 -29.25 -63.84 -68.05
C GLY A 333 -30.51 -62.97 -68.09
N GLY A 334 -30.39 -61.89 -68.85
CA GLY A 334 -31.44 -60.89 -69.13
C GLY A 334 -30.72 -59.56 -69.34
N ASP A 335 -30.39 -59.20 -70.57
CA ASP A 335 -31.24 -58.44 -71.48
C ASP A 335 -31.63 -57.05 -70.93
N GLY A 336 -31.19 -56.02 -71.65
CA GLY A 336 -31.90 -54.76 -71.79
C GLY A 336 -32.01 -53.83 -70.58
N GLY A 337 -31.08 -52.87 -70.51
CA GLY A 337 -31.43 -51.49 -70.16
C GLY A 337 -31.22 -51.06 -68.71
N ASP A 338 -30.12 -50.35 -68.43
CA ASP A 338 -30.11 -49.17 -67.55
C ASP A 338 -28.77 -48.40 -67.60
N SER A 339 -28.32 -48.01 -68.80
CA SER A 339 -27.08 -47.22 -68.96
C SER A 339 -27.23 -45.74 -68.54
N GLU A 340 -28.44 -45.28 -68.23
CA GLU A 340 -28.71 -43.88 -67.81
C GLU A 340 -28.46 -43.64 -66.32
N GLY A 341 -28.74 -44.62 -65.44
CA GLY A 341 -28.50 -44.49 -63.99
C GLY A 341 -27.02 -44.38 -63.65
N ASN A 342 -26.19 -45.23 -64.24
CA ASN A 342 -24.74 -45.17 -64.06
C ASN A 342 -24.12 -43.90 -64.64
N LYS A 343 -24.65 -43.34 -65.75
CA LYS A 343 -24.18 -42.06 -66.28
C LYS A 343 -24.47 -40.89 -65.35
N LYS A 344 -25.67 -40.82 -64.75
CA LYS A 344 -26.03 -39.79 -63.77
C LYS A 344 -25.22 -39.89 -62.48
N SER A 345 -24.99 -41.10 -61.98
CA SER A 345 -24.13 -41.34 -60.80
C SER A 345 -22.68 -40.92 -61.07
N THR A 346 -22.13 -41.30 -62.22
CA THR A 346 -20.76 -40.90 -62.62
C THR A 346 -20.65 -39.39 -62.81
N GLN A 347 -21.70 -38.73 -63.28
CA GLN A 347 -21.74 -37.29 -63.47
C GLN A 347 -21.83 -36.53 -62.14
N LEU A 348 -22.62 -37.01 -61.18
CA LEU A 348 -22.65 -36.48 -59.80
C LEU A 348 -21.30 -36.65 -59.08
N LEU A 349 -20.61 -37.77 -59.29
CA LEU A 349 -19.27 -37.97 -58.74
C LEU A 349 -18.25 -37.01 -59.36
N LYS A 350 -18.34 -36.75 -60.67
CA LYS A 350 -17.49 -35.74 -61.34
C LYS A 350 -17.75 -34.33 -60.83
N GLU A 351 -19.00 -33.94 -60.66
CA GLU A 351 -19.35 -32.64 -60.07
C GLU A 351 -18.81 -32.52 -58.64
N ARG A 352 -18.95 -33.57 -57.83
CA ARG A 352 -18.42 -33.57 -56.46
C ARG A 352 -16.90 -33.56 -56.38
N ILE A 353 -16.21 -34.23 -57.29
CA ILE A 353 -14.75 -34.14 -57.41
C ILE A 353 -14.34 -32.72 -57.77
N SER A 354 -15.04 -32.08 -58.73
CA SER A 354 -14.78 -30.69 -59.11
C SER A 354 -15.00 -29.71 -57.95
N ASP A 355 -16.03 -29.92 -57.12
CA ASP A 355 -16.29 -29.10 -55.93
C ASP A 355 -15.19 -29.26 -54.87
N LEU A 356 -14.72 -30.49 -54.65
CA LEU A 356 -13.65 -30.80 -53.70
C LEU A 356 -12.28 -30.26 -54.17
N GLU A 357 -12.01 -30.31 -55.47
CA GLU A 357 -10.82 -29.67 -56.06
C GLU A 357 -10.85 -28.15 -55.84
N GLY A 358 -12.01 -27.52 -56.03
CA GLY A 358 -12.18 -26.08 -55.77
C GLY A 358 -12.14 -25.71 -54.28
N GLU A 359 -12.45 -26.62 -53.36
CA GLU A 359 -12.24 -26.43 -51.92
C GLU A 359 -10.77 -26.60 -51.52
N MET A 360 -10.05 -27.56 -52.12
CA MET A 360 -8.60 -27.70 -51.92
C MET A 360 -7.85 -26.45 -52.38
N GLU A 361 -8.18 -25.93 -53.57
CA GLU A 361 -7.51 -24.75 -54.13
C GLU A 361 -7.74 -23.50 -53.25
N ARG A 362 -8.94 -23.36 -52.68
CA ARG A 362 -9.23 -22.31 -51.68
C ARG A 362 -8.45 -22.50 -50.39
N SER A 363 -8.37 -23.73 -49.88
CA SER A 363 -7.63 -24.04 -48.65
C SER A 363 -6.12 -23.84 -48.83
N GLU A 364 -5.58 -24.10 -50.02
CA GLU A 364 -4.19 -23.83 -50.37
C GLU A 364 -3.91 -22.32 -50.41
N GLY A 365 -4.84 -21.52 -50.93
CA GLY A 365 -4.79 -20.06 -50.87
C GLY A 365 -4.81 -19.52 -49.43
N GLU A 366 -5.68 -20.04 -48.56
CA GLU A 366 -5.73 -19.65 -47.14
C GLU A 366 -4.44 -20.01 -46.38
N LYS A 367 -3.83 -21.16 -46.70
CA LYS A 367 -2.54 -21.55 -46.15
C LYS A 367 -1.44 -20.58 -46.56
N ASP A 368 -1.42 -20.15 -47.82
CA ASP A 368 -0.45 -19.17 -48.31
C ASP A 368 -0.64 -17.79 -47.65
N GLU A 369 -1.87 -17.35 -47.43
CA GLU A 369 -2.18 -16.12 -46.69
C GLU A 369 -1.71 -16.19 -45.23
N LEU A 370 -1.99 -17.29 -44.53
CA LEU A 370 -1.52 -17.52 -43.16
C LEU A 370 0.00 -17.57 -43.08
N GLN A 371 0.66 -18.18 -44.06
CA GLN A 371 2.12 -18.23 -44.13
C GLN A 371 2.71 -16.83 -44.37
N GLN A 372 2.02 -15.98 -45.14
CA GLN A 372 2.37 -14.58 -45.31
C GLN A 372 2.23 -13.78 -44.00
N GLN A 373 1.13 -13.97 -43.26
CA GLN A 373 0.94 -13.33 -41.95
C GLN A 373 2.00 -13.76 -40.94
N LEU A 374 2.35 -15.05 -40.89
CA LEU A 374 3.40 -15.57 -40.01
C LEU A 374 4.77 -14.95 -40.33
N SER A 375 5.07 -14.69 -41.61
CA SER A 375 6.30 -13.99 -42.01
C SER A 375 6.34 -12.52 -41.52
N LYS A 376 5.19 -11.82 -41.55
CA LYS A 376 5.08 -10.43 -41.07
C LYS A 376 5.27 -10.34 -39.55
N ILE A 377 4.68 -11.27 -38.80
CA ILE A 377 4.84 -11.34 -37.33
C ILE A 377 6.30 -11.60 -36.96
N LYS A 378 7.00 -12.52 -37.65
CA LYS A 378 8.42 -12.75 -37.43
C LYS A 378 9.28 -11.51 -37.68
N GLN A 379 8.98 -10.74 -38.73
CA GLN A 379 9.68 -9.47 -38.98
C GLN A 379 9.43 -8.43 -37.89
N GLN A 380 8.20 -8.35 -37.37
CA GLN A 380 7.88 -7.47 -36.24
C GLN A 380 8.62 -7.90 -34.96
N GLN A 381 8.68 -9.21 -34.69
CA GLN A 381 9.41 -9.75 -33.55
C GLN A 381 10.91 -9.40 -33.62
N GLU A 382 11.55 -9.55 -34.78
CA GLU A 382 12.94 -9.16 -34.98
C GLU A 382 13.17 -7.64 -34.78
N LYS A 383 12.20 -6.82 -35.20
CA LYS A 383 12.28 -5.36 -35.02
C LYS A 383 12.24 -4.99 -33.54
N ILE A 384 11.30 -5.55 -32.78
CA ILE A 384 11.18 -5.34 -31.33
C ILE A 384 12.44 -5.82 -30.61
N GLN A 385 12.99 -6.97 -31.00
CA GLN A 385 14.22 -7.50 -30.40
C GLN A 385 15.43 -6.58 -30.65
N LYS A 386 15.52 -5.95 -31.83
CA LYS A 386 16.54 -4.94 -32.11
C LYS A 386 16.32 -3.66 -31.29
N GLU A 387 15.08 -3.18 -31.18
CA GLU A 387 14.75 -2.00 -30.37
C GLU A 387 15.08 -2.22 -28.89
N LEU A 388 14.77 -3.40 -28.35
CA LEU A 388 15.15 -3.79 -26.99
C LEU A 388 16.67 -3.74 -26.79
N GLY A 389 17.45 -4.27 -27.73
CA GLY A 389 18.91 -4.21 -27.68
C GLY A 389 19.45 -2.77 -27.68
N ILE A 390 18.85 -1.88 -28.48
CA ILE A 390 19.21 -0.45 -28.49
C ILE A 390 18.89 0.21 -27.15
N LYS A 391 17.73 -0.11 -26.55
CA LYS A 391 17.33 0.43 -25.23
C LYS A 391 18.24 -0.05 -24.11
N GLN A 392 18.64 -1.31 -24.12
CA GLN A 392 19.62 -1.85 -23.17
C GLN A 392 20.98 -1.13 -23.29
N GLU A 393 21.43 -0.82 -24.51
CA GLU A 393 22.65 -0.03 -24.72
C GLU A 393 22.50 1.41 -24.22
N GLN A 394 21.35 2.05 -24.46
CA GLN A 394 21.07 3.40 -23.95
C GLN A 394 21.13 3.47 -22.42
N VAL A 395 20.54 2.49 -21.74
CA VAL A 395 20.62 2.38 -20.27
C VAL A 395 22.07 2.18 -19.82
N ARG A 396 22.84 1.33 -20.50
CA ARG A 396 24.27 1.13 -20.20
C ARG A 396 25.09 2.42 -20.32
N VAL A 397 24.85 3.21 -21.38
CA VAL A 397 25.53 4.50 -21.59
C VAL A 397 25.13 5.50 -20.51
N LEU A 398 23.84 5.57 -20.15
CA LEU A 398 23.37 6.46 -19.08
C LEU A 398 23.98 6.10 -17.72
N LEU A 399 24.07 4.81 -17.39
CA LEU A 399 24.74 4.35 -16.17
C LEU A 399 26.22 4.76 -16.15
N LYS A 400 26.91 4.65 -17.28
CA LYS A 400 28.30 5.08 -17.40
C LYS A 400 28.47 6.60 -17.23
N LEU A 401 27.56 7.40 -17.81
CA LEU A 401 27.56 8.85 -17.65
C LEU A 401 27.25 9.28 -16.22
N LEU A 402 26.37 8.56 -15.51
CA LEU A 402 26.06 8.82 -14.10
C LEU A 402 27.28 8.54 -13.21
N ASP A 403 28.00 7.45 -13.46
CA ASP A 403 29.25 7.09 -12.77
C ASP A 403 30.37 8.11 -13.05
N GLU A 404 30.51 8.57 -14.30
CA GLU A 404 31.47 9.61 -14.70
C GLU A 404 31.17 11.00 -14.07
N ASN A 405 29.91 11.27 -13.67
CA ASN A 405 29.49 12.53 -13.03
C ASN A 405 29.47 12.47 -11.49
N GLY A 406 29.99 11.40 -10.88
CA GLY A 406 30.11 11.29 -9.42
C GLY A 406 28.78 11.09 -8.68
N VAL A 407 27.69 10.83 -9.41
CA VAL A 407 26.43 10.35 -8.83
C VAL A 407 26.58 8.86 -8.62
N SER A 408 27.08 8.47 -7.44
CA SER A 408 27.27 7.07 -7.09
C SER A 408 25.91 6.43 -6.81
N ILE A 409 25.37 5.75 -7.82
CA ILE A 409 24.28 4.81 -7.63
C ILE A 409 24.91 3.61 -6.91
N ALA A 410 24.64 3.49 -5.60
CA ALA A 410 25.01 2.31 -4.84
C ALA A 410 24.41 1.08 -5.52
N GLY A 411 25.28 0.17 -5.97
CA GLY A 411 24.87 -1.07 -6.64
C GLY A 411 25.59 -1.27 -7.97
N LYS A 412 26.84 -1.75 -7.90
CA LYS A 412 27.36 -2.57 -9.00
C LYS A 412 26.49 -3.82 -9.05
N VAL A 413 25.65 -3.91 -10.07
CA VAL A 413 24.80 -5.07 -10.37
C VAL A 413 25.69 -6.23 -10.79
N ASP A 414 26.17 -7.00 -9.80
CA ASP A 414 26.22 -8.45 -9.94
C ASP A 414 24.93 -8.98 -9.35
N ILE A 415 24.17 -9.68 -10.20
CA ILE A 415 22.83 -10.18 -9.89
C ILE A 415 22.98 -11.30 -8.85
N ASN A 416 22.77 -10.96 -7.57
CA ASN A 416 22.25 -11.90 -6.58
C ASN A 416 21.11 -11.19 -5.85
N LEU A 417 19.90 -11.66 -6.15
CA LEU A 417 18.65 -11.33 -5.48
C LEU A 417 18.66 -12.01 -4.12
N GLU A 418 18.92 -11.25 -3.07
CA GLU A 418 18.32 -11.45 -1.75
C GLU A 418 18.52 -10.16 -0.96
N GLU A 419 17.39 -9.50 -0.72
CA GLU A 419 17.14 -8.54 0.37
C GLU A 419 18.01 -7.28 0.46
N VAL A 420 17.58 -6.19 -0.22
CA VAL A 420 17.60 -4.84 0.37
C VAL A 420 16.42 -4.02 -0.18
N GLU A 421 15.73 -3.35 0.73
CA GLU A 421 14.58 -2.46 0.59
C GLU A 421 14.69 -1.50 -0.61
N SER A 422 13.79 -1.69 -1.57
CA SER A 422 13.67 -0.83 -2.75
C SER A 422 12.65 0.28 -2.51
N PHE A 423 13.00 1.51 -2.85
CA PHE A 423 12.04 2.60 -3.06
C PHE A 423 10.90 2.11 -3.97
N PRO A 424 9.62 2.42 -3.65
CA PRO A 424 8.50 1.86 -4.38
C PRO A 424 8.56 2.15 -5.88
N THR A 425 8.43 1.10 -6.69
CA THR A 425 8.45 1.24 -8.14
C THR A 425 7.17 1.94 -8.62
N PRO A 426 7.24 2.95 -9.51
CA PRO A 426 6.05 3.62 -10.03
C PRO A 426 5.02 2.66 -10.61
N GLY A 427 3.75 2.79 -10.20
CA GLY A 427 2.65 1.91 -10.61
C GLY A 427 2.43 0.67 -9.72
N THR A 428 3.15 0.56 -8.60
CA THR A 428 2.85 -0.42 -7.55
C THR A 428 1.96 0.19 -6.48
N GLU A 429 1.21 -0.66 -5.76
CA GLU A 429 0.38 -0.25 -4.63
C GLU A 429 1.22 0.50 -3.57
N SER A 430 2.37 -0.06 -3.22
CA SER A 430 3.40 0.56 -2.37
C SER A 430 3.75 1.98 -2.81
N PHE A 431 3.87 2.26 -4.11
CA PHE A 431 4.20 3.61 -4.61
C PHE A 431 3.06 4.61 -4.42
N TYR A 432 1.81 4.18 -4.63
CA TYR A 432 0.66 5.03 -4.39
C TYR A 432 0.42 5.28 -2.90
N ILE A 433 0.62 4.25 -2.06
CA ILE A 433 0.57 4.38 -0.60
C ILE A 433 1.62 5.40 -0.14
N THR A 434 2.88 5.25 -0.55
CA THR A 434 3.94 6.19 -0.19
C THR A 434 3.66 7.62 -0.69
N GLN A 435 3.13 7.79 -1.92
CA GLN A 435 2.75 9.14 -2.39
C GLN A 435 1.58 9.74 -1.61
N LEU A 436 0.56 8.94 -1.27
CA LEU A 436 -0.58 9.40 -0.48
C LEU A 436 -0.18 9.75 0.95
N SER A 437 0.73 8.97 1.54
CA SER A 437 1.31 9.21 2.86
C SER A 437 2.08 10.54 2.88
N ILE A 438 3.04 10.73 1.96
CA ILE A 438 3.81 11.98 1.82
C ILE A 438 2.89 13.19 1.62
N LEU A 439 1.88 13.08 0.75
CA LEU A 439 0.94 14.18 0.52
C LEU A 439 0.04 14.47 1.72
N THR A 440 -0.30 13.45 2.50
CA THR A 440 -1.10 13.60 3.71
C THR A 440 -0.30 14.26 4.83
N GLU A 441 0.96 13.86 5.00
CA GLU A 441 1.90 14.48 5.93
C GLU A 441 2.17 15.95 5.57
N GLN A 442 2.47 16.24 4.31
CA GLN A 442 2.63 17.62 3.82
C GLN A 442 1.38 18.47 4.03
N LEU A 443 0.19 17.90 3.82
CA LEU A 443 -1.07 18.60 4.07
C LEU A 443 -1.29 18.88 5.56
N ASN A 444 -0.94 17.94 6.44
CA ASN A 444 -1.08 18.10 7.89
C ASN A 444 -0.10 19.15 8.42
N MET A 445 1.16 19.12 7.99
CA MET A 445 2.15 20.15 8.30
C MET A 445 1.67 21.54 7.85
N GLN A 446 1.14 21.66 6.63
CA GLN A 446 0.59 22.93 6.13
C GLN A 446 -0.58 23.43 6.98
N LYS A 447 -1.48 22.54 7.45
CA LYS A 447 -2.58 22.91 8.35
C LYS A 447 -2.09 23.37 9.73
N GLN A 448 -1.10 22.69 10.32
CA GLN A 448 -0.52 23.07 11.61
C GLN A 448 0.16 24.44 11.51
N LEU A 449 0.95 24.64 10.47
CA LEU A 449 1.61 25.91 10.17
C LEU A 449 0.59 27.04 9.97
N LEU A 450 -0.49 26.80 9.22
CA LEU A 450 -1.60 27.75 9.05
C LEU A 450 -2.23 28.14 10.41
N LEU A 451 -2.54 27.16 11.26
CA LEU A 451 -3.10 27.39 12.60
C LEU A 451 -2.16 28.21 13.49
N SER A 452 -0.84 27.93 13.41
CA SER A 452 0.17 28.67 14.17
C SER A 452 0.23 30.14 13.77
N GLU A 453 0.16 30.44 12.46
CA GLU A 453 0.16 31.81 11.96
C GLU A 453 -1.14 32.55 12.28
N GLN A 454 -2.29 31.87 12.17
CA GLN A 454 -3.57 32.43 12.59
C GLN A 454 -3.58 32.81 14.07
N LYS A 455 -3.04 31.94 14.95
CA LYS A 455 -2.86 32.24 16.38
C LYS A 455 -1.93 33.43 16.59
N ARG A 456 -0.82 33.51 15.84
CA ARG A 456 0.14 34.62 15.92
C ARG A 456 -0.47 35.95 15.50
N ILE A 457 -1.29 35.97 14.45
CA ILE A 457 -2.05 37.17 14.05
C ILE A 457 -3.05 37.57 15.13
N GLN A 458 -3.83 36.62 15.69
CA GLN A 458 -4.77 36.93 16.77
C GLN A 458 -4.08 37.54 17.99
N LEU A 459 -2.90 37.03 18.36
CA LEU A 459 -2.10 37.59 19.44
C LEU A 459 -1.65 39.01 19.14
N LEU A 460 -1.10 39.26 17.94
CA LEU A 460 -0.67 40.60 17.51
C LEU A 460 -1.84 41.59 17.41
N GLU A 461 -2.99 41.16 16.90
CA GLU A 461 -4.21 41.97 16.84
C GLU A 461 -4.74 42.27 18.26
N SER A 462 -4.71 41.31 19.19
CA SER A 462 -5.12 41.52 20.59
C SER A 462 -4.18 42.43 21.38
N GLN A 463 -2.88 42.42 21.07
CA GLN A 463 -1.87 43.30 21.68
C GLN A 463 -1.94 44.72 21.11
N GLY A 464 -2.18 44.86 19.80
CA GLY A 464 -2.41 46.15 19.14
C GLY A 464 -3.67 46.87 19.63
N ILE A 465 -4.73 46.13 19.99
CA ILE A 465 -5.97 46.71 20.54
C ILE A 465 -5.79 47.23 21.97
N ARG A 466 -4.91 46.62 22.79
CA ARG A 466 -4.62 47.09 24.15
C ARG A 466 -3.81 48.39 24.18
N ALA A 467 -2.96 48.63 23.19
CA ALA A 467 -2.18 49.88 23.09
C ALA A 467 -3.02 51.11 22.68
N ALA A 468 -4.23 50.90 22.14
CA ALA A 468 -5.13 51.98 21.73
C ALA A 468 -6.16 52.39 22.80
N GLY A 469 -6.22 51.67 23.94
CA GLY A 469 -7.34 51.74 24.88
C GLY A 469 -7.19 52.63 26.11
N GLU A 470 -5.99 53.00 26.55
CA GLU A 470 -5.81 53.80 27.77
C GLU A 470 -4.69 54.85 27.61
N ASP A 471 -5.12 56.11 27.52
CA ASP A 471 -4.41 57.36 27.79
C ASP A 471 -2.89 57.42 27.52
N SER A 472 -2.49 57.96 26.37
CA SER A 472 -1.38 58.93 26.30
C SER A 472 -1.30 59.64 24.96
N ALA A 473 -1.85 60.86 24.95
CA ALA A 473 -1.44 61.91 24.03
C ALA A 473 -0.07 62.46 24.47
N ALA A 474 1.03 61.87 24.01
CA ALA A 474 2.34 62.53 23.84
C ALA A 474 3.38 61.54 23.28
N HIS A 475 4.11 61.98 22.24
CA HIS A 475 5.21 61.28 21.54
C HIS A 475 4.82 60.15 20.58
N GLY A 476 4.23 60.57 19.45
CA GLY A 476 4.28 59.82 18.20
C GLY A 476 5.64 59.98 17.52
N ASP A 477 6.28 58.85 17.21
CA ASP A 477 6.66 58.43 15.86
C ASP A 477 7.62 57.23 15.98
N GLY A 478 7.19 56.05 15.51
CA GLY A 478 8.13 54.96 15.20
C GLY A 478 7.64 53.52 15.43
N ALA A 479 6.80 53.25 16.43
CA ALA A 479 6.50 51.86 16.82
C ALA A 479 5.28 51.24 16.12
N SER A 480 4.30 52.05 15.69
CA SER A 480 3.02 51.55 15.15
C SER A 480 3.10 50.99 13.72
N GLY A 481 4.14 51.32 12.94
CA GLY A 481 4.29 50.88 11.55
C GLY A 481 4.83 49.44 11.38
N GLY A 482 5.62 48.96 12.34
CA GLY A 482 6.24 47.63 12.28
C GLY A 482 5.22 46.49 12.45
N ASP A 483 4.26 46.67 13.36
CA ASP A 483 3.25 45.66 13.64
C ASP A 483 2.25 45.51 12.49
N ALA A 484 1.88 46.61 11.83
CA ALA A 484 0.98 46.58 10.68
C ALA A 484 1.62 45.89 9.45
N ALA A 485 2.90 46.15 9.19
CA ALA A 485 3.65 45.47 8.13
C ALA A 485 3.79 43.97 8.40
N THR A 486 4.12 43.61 9.66
CA THR A 486 4.24 42.21 10.09
C THR A 486 2.91 41.45 9.96
N ILE A 487 1.80 42.07 10.36
CA ILE A 487 0.46 41.48 10.19
C ILE A 487 0.12 41.30 8.70
N SER A 488 0.48 42.26 7.84
CA SER A 488 0.27 42.13 6.39
C SER A 488 1.08 40.98 5.78
N THR A 489 2.34 40.80 6.18
CA THR A 489 3.19 39.69 5.74
C THR A 489 2.63 38.34 6.19
N LEU A 490 2.19 38.24 7.45
CA LEU A 490 1.57 37.01 7.97
C LEU A 490 0.25 36.69 7.25
N LYS A 491 -0.58 37.69 6.91
CA LYS A 491 -1.80 37.47 6.11
C LYS A 491 -1.47 36.94 4.70
N GLN A 492 -0.38 37.41 4.11
CA GLN A 492 0.08 36.92 2.81
C GLN A 492 0.64 35.50 2.90
N GLN A 493 1.34 35.14 3.97
CA GLN A 493 1.82 33.77 4.23
C GLN A 493 0.65 32.79 4.44
N ILE A 494 -0.37 33.18 5.21
CA ILE A 494 -1.61 32.40 5.37
C ILE A 494 -2.26 32.12 4.02
N MET A 495 -2.42 33.14 3.18
CA MET A 495 -3.02 32.98 1.85
C MET A 495 -2.21 32.01 0.96
N ILE A 496 -0.88 32.04 1.04
CA ILE A 496 -0.01 31.11 0.30
C ILE A 496 -0.20 29.68 0.82
N ARG A 497 -0.24 29.48 2.14
CA ARG A 497 -0.46 28.15 2.73
C ARG A 497 -1.84 27.59 2.45
N GLU A 498 -2.88 28.42 2.42
CA GLU A 498 -4.22 28.00 2.00
C GLU A 498 -4.21 27.49 0.55
N GLN A 499 -3.52 28.18 -0.35
CA GLN A 499 -3.36 27.74 -1.75
C GLN A 499 -2.54 26.44 -1.87
N GLU A 500 -1.47 26.29 -1.09
CA GLU A 500 -0.66 25.07 -1.07
C GLU A 500 -1.46 23.88 -0.52
N ALA A 501 -2.20 24.06 0.58
CA ALA A 501 -3.09 23.05 1.13
C ALA A 501 -4.16 22.60 0.13
N GLU A 502 -4.75 23.53 -0.63
CA GLU A 502 -5.73 23.21 -1.68
C GLU A 502 -5.10 22.39 -2.83
N LEU A 503 -3.85 22.71 -3.22
CA LEU A 503 -3.10 21.94 -4.22
C LEU A 503 -2.78 20.52 -3.74
N HIS A 504 -2.33 20.34 -2.49
CA HIS A 504 -2.06 19.03 -1.90
C HIS A 504 -3.33 18.19 -1.80
N LEU A 505 -4.45 18.79 -1.38
CA LEU A 505 -5.75 18.12 -1.33
C LEU A 505 -6.23 17.69 -2.73
N SER A 506 -6.03 18.53 -3.74
CA SER A 506 -6.37 18.21 -5.13
C SER A 506 -5.51 17.06 -5.68
N ALA A 507 -4.20 17.08 -5.42
CA ALA A 507 -3.27 16.02 -5.82
C ALA A 507 -3.62 14.67 -5.15
N LYS A 508 -3.95 14.69 -3.85
CA LYS A 508 -4.41 13.51 -3.11
C LYS A 508 -5.64 12.88 -3.78
N LYS A 509 -6.67 13.68 -4.07
CA LYS A 509 -7.89 13.22 -4.76
C LYS A 509 -7.61 12.64 -6.15
N GLU A 510 -6.64 13.20 -6.90
CA GLU A 510 -6.28 12.69 -8.21
C GLU A 510 -5.60 11.31 -8.13
N ILE A 511 -4.71 11.11 -7.15
CA ILE A 511 -4.06 9.82 -6.90
C ILE A 511 -5.07 8.77 -6.44
N GLU A 512 -5.96 9.10 -5.50
CA GLU A 512 -7.04 8.20 -5.05
C GLU A 512 -7.91 7.75 -6.24
N LYS A 513 -8.26 8.68 -7.13
CA LYS A 513 -9.05 8.35 -8.34
C LYS A 513 -8.30 7.44 -9.30
N ARG A 514 -6.98 7.61 -9.47
CA ARG A 514 -6.15 6.71 -10.30
C ARG A 514 -6.09 5.32 -9.68
N CYS A 515 -5.84 5.24 -8.38
CA CYS A 515 -5.83 3.98 -7.63
C CYS A 515 -7.16 3.21 -7.80
N GLN A 516 -8.30 3.87 -7.61
CA GLN A 516 -9.62 3.25 -7.83
C GLN A 516 -9.82 2.71 -9.26
N MET A 517 -9.31 3.44 -10.26
CA MET A 517 -9.42 3.03 -11.66
C MET A 517 -8.52 1.82 -11.98
N GLU A 518 -7.32 1.77 -11.43
CA GLU A 518 -6.40 0.65 -11.55
C GLU A 518 -6.92 -0.59 -10.81
N LEU A 519 -7.46 -0.43 -9.59
CA LEU A 519 -8.06 -1.52 -8.81
C LEU A 519 -9.25 -2.15 -9.53
N LYS A 520 -10.08 -1.32 -10.19
CA LYS A 520 -11.18 -1.78 -11.04
C LYS A 520 -10.68 -2.55 -12.27
N LEU A 521 -9.59 -2.11 -12.88
CA LEU A 521 -8.97 -2.81 -14.01
C LEU A 521 -8.42 -4.17 -13.57
N LEU A 522 -7.71 -4.22 -12.44
CA LEU A 522 -7.17 -5.44 -11.85
C LEU A 522 -8.28 -6.43 -11.51
N SER A 523 -9.35 -5.97 -10.86
CA SER A 523 -10.54 -6.78 -10.55
C SER A 523 -11.15 -7.40 -11.82
N THR A 524 -11.24 -6.62 -12.91
CA THR A 524 -11.74 -7.12 -14.20
C THR A 524 -10.81 -8.19 -14.78
N CYS A 525 -9.49 -7.97 -14.77
CA CYS A 525 -8.52 -8.95 -15.25
C CYS A 525 -8.54 -10.25 -14.43
N LEU A 526 -8.62 -10.16 -13.09
CA LEU A 526 -8.72 -11.32 -12.21
C LEU A 526 -10.01 -12.10 -12.45
N HIS A 527 -11.13 -11.41 -12.66
CA HIS A 527 -12.40 -12.04 -13.02
C HIS A 527 -12.30 -12.82 -14.34
N ASP A 528 -11.72 -12.22 -15.37
CA ASP A 528 -11.51 -12.87 -16.67
C ASP A 528 -10.57 -14.08 -16.56
N MET A 529 -9.49 -13.96 -15.79
CA MET A 529 -8.60 -15.08 -15.50
C MET A 529 -9.31 -16.22 -14.76
N ALA A 530 -10.14 -15.91 -13.75
CA ALA A 530 -10.92 -16.90 -13.03
C ALA A 530 -11.91 -17.62 -13.95
N LEU A 531 -12.58 -16.89 -14.85
CA LEU A 531 -13.45 -17.49 -15.87
C LEU A 531 -12.68 -18.43 -16.80
N LYS A 532 -11.51 -18.01 -17.32
CA LYS A 532 -10.65 -18.87 -18.15
C LYS A 532 -10.15 -20.10 -17.41
N TYR A 533 -9.76 -19.95 -16.15
CA TYR A 533 -9.38 -21.07 -15.29
C TYR A 533 -10.52 -22.08 -15.12
N HIS A 534 -11.74 -21.62 -14.84
CA HIS A 534 -12.92 -22.48 -14.75
C HIS A 534 -13.23 -23.19 -16.07
N GLN A 535 -13.08 -22.50 -17.21
CA GLN A 535 -13.22 -23.11 -18.54
C GLN A 535 -12.18 -24.22 -18.76
N CYS A 536 -10.90 -23.97 -18.46
CA CYS A 536 -9.84 -24.98 -18.55
C CYS A 536 -10.13 -26.18 -17.64
N LYS A 537 -10.55 -25.93 -16.40
CA LYS A 537 -10.92 -26.99 -15.44
C LYS A 537 -12.08 -27.86 -15.95
N SER A 538 -13.07 -27.24 -16.60
CA SER A 538 -14.18 -27.97 -17.22
C SER A 538 -13.73 -28.82 -18.41
N ILE A 539 -12.82 -28.30 -19.25
CA ILE A 539 -12.25 -29.04 -20.39
C ILE A 539 -11.44 -30.24 -19.89
N ILE A 540 -10.61 -30.07 -18.86
CA ILE A 540 -9.84 -31.17 -18.26
C ILE A 540 -10.78 -32.29 -17.79
N LYS A 541 -11.86 -31.93 -17.09
CA LYS A 541 -12.86 -32.89 -16.64
C LYS A 541 -13.53 -33.65 -17.80
N GLN A 542 -13.87 -32.94 -18.88
CA GLN A 542 -14.44 -33.58 -20.09
C GLN A 542 -13.44 -34.54 -20.73
N LEU A 543 -12.17 -34.16 -20.84
CA LEU A 543 -11.11 -35.03 -21.37
C LEU A 543 -10.90 -36.28 -20.50
N ASP A 544 -10.97 -36.15 -19.18
CA ASP A 544 -10.88 -37.30 -18.27
C ASP A 544 -12.07 -38.27 -18.43
N GLU A 545 -13.27 -37.74 -18.64
CA GLU A 545 -14.48 -38.53 -18.93
C GLU A 545 -14.38 -39.23 -20.30
N GLU A 546 -13.91 -38.53 -21.33
CA GLU A 546 -13.65 -39.11 -22.66
C GLU A 546 -12.58 -40.19 -22.62
N LEU A 547 -11.48 -39.95 -21.91
CA LEU A 547 -10.37 -40.90 -21.76
C LEU A 547 -10.83 -42.15 -21.00
N SER A 548 -11.67 -41.99 -19.98
CA SER A 548 -12.29 -43.10 -19.25
C SER A 548 -13.24 -43.92 -20.14
N SER A 549 -14.07 -43.24 -20.94
CA SER A 549 -14.95 -43.87 -21.93
C SER A 549 -14.15 -44.64 -23.00
N LEU A 550 -13.05 -44.05 -23.48
CA LEU A 550 -12.16 -44.68 -24.46
C LEU A 550 -11.48 -45.92 -23.89
N LYS A 551 -10.96 -45.85 -22.65
CA LYS A 551 -10.41 -47.00 -21.93
C LYS A 551 -11.43 -48.12 -21.80
N GLN A 552 -12.68 -47.81 -21.46
CA GLN A 552 -13.74 -48.79 -21.34
C GLN A 552 -14.07 -49.45 -22.69
N LYS A 553 -14.18 -48.66 -23.77
CA LYS A 553 -14.38 -49.19 -25.14
C LYS A 553 -13.23 -50.11 -25.57
N CYS A 554 -11.99 -49.71 -25.26
CA CYS A 554 -10.81 -50.51 -25.57
C CYS A 554 -10.82 -51.84 -24.80
N GLN A 555 -11.16 -51.82 -23.51
CA GLN A 555 -11.30 -53.03 -22.69
C GLN A 555 -12.40 -53.97 -23.22
N ILE A 556 -13.54 -53.42 -23.62
CA ILE A 556 -14.63 -54.20 -24.24
C ILE A 556 -14.15 -54.85 -25.55
N SER A 557 -13.43 -54.10 -26.39
CA SER A 557 -12.89 -54.62 -27.65
C SER A 557 -11.88 -55.75 -27.41
N ILE A 558 -10.97 -55.60 -26.44
CA ILE A 558 -10.00 -56.64 -26.06
C ILE A 558 -10.75 -57.91 -25.62
N ASN A 559 -11.71 -57.76 -24.70
CA ASN A 559 -12.50 -58.89 -24.18
C ASN A 559 -13.36 -59.57 -25.27
N ALA A 560 -13.85 -58.82 -26.26
CA ALA A 560 -14.60 -59.38 -27.40
C ALA A 560 -13.69 -60.19 -28.34
N THR A 561 -12.43 -59.79 -28.50
CA THR A 561 -11.45 -60.51 -29.33
C THR A 561 -11.00 -61.82 -28.67
N ASP A 562 -10.97 -61.88 -27.34
CA ASP A 562 -10.71 -63.10 -26.57
C ASP A 562 -11.88 -64.10 -26.60
N GLN A 563 -13.13 -63.65 -26.80
CA GLN A 563 -14.27 -64.55 -26.99
C GLN A 563 -14.33 -65.14 -28.41
N ASP A 564 -13.96 -64.38 -29.44
CA ASP A 564 -13.93 -64.88 -30.83
C ASP A 564 -12.75 -65.84 -31.09
N SER A 565 -11.63 -65.66 -30.38
CA SER A 565 -10.50 -66.59 -30.42
C SER A 565 -10.72 -67.89 -29.61
N GLY A 566 -11.78 -67.93 -28.77
CA GLY A 566 -12.21 -69.13 -28.06
C GLY A 566 -13.03 -70.12 -28.90
N LEU A 567 -13.51 -69.72 -30.09
CA LEU A 567 -14.34 -70.58 -30.96
C LEU A 567 -13.56 -71.41 -31.99
N TYR A 568 -12.23 -71.28 -32.04
CA TYR A 568 -11.34 -72.06 -32.93
C TYR A 568 -10.26 -72.85 -32.16
N LYS A 569 -10.61 -73.43 -31.01
CA LYS A 569 -9.80 -74.48 -30.39
C LYS A 569 -10.66 -75.68 -30.06
N ASP A 570 -10.84 -76.53 -31.05
CA ASP A 570 -11.01 -77.95 -30.80
C ASP A 570 -9.71 -78.68 -31.18
N GLU A 571 -9.35 -79.63 -30.33
CA GLU A 571 -8.33 -80.67 -30.47
C GLU A 571 -6.88 -80.28 -30.83
N THR A 572 -6.01 -80.21 -29.81
CA THR A 572 -4.87 -81.16 -29.65
C THR A 572 -3.99 -80.83 -28.43
N GLY A 573 -3.84 -81.81 -27.53
CA GLY A 573 -2.56 -82.14 -26.90
C GLY A 573 -1.96 -81.20 -25.85
N GLY A 574 -2.11 -81.59 -24.58
CA GLY A 574 -0.95 -81.92 -23.74
C GLY A 574 -0.14 -80.79 -23.10
N SER A 575 -0.10 -80.86 -21.77
CA SER A 575 1.04 -80.64 -20.87
C SER A 575 1.33 -79.24 -20.28
N SER A 576 1.42 -79.30 -18.94
CA SER A 576 2.22 -78.53 -18.00
C SER A 576 1.71 -77.17 -17.51
N GLU A 577 1.13 -77.22 -16.31
CA GLU A 577 1.20 -76.16 -15.31
C GLU A 577 2.66 -75.75 -15.04
N VAL A 578 2.93 -74.45 -15.01
CA VAL A 578 3.95 -73.83 -14.16
C VAL A 578 3.41 -72.45 -13.74
N PRO A 579 3.23 -72.16 -12.44
CA PRO A 579 2.90 -70.81 -11.98
C PRO A 579 4.22 -70.03 -11.79
N PHE A 580 4.37 -68.91 -12.48
CA PHE A 580 5.44 -67.95 -12.18
C PHE A 580 4.84 -66.68 -11.59
N THR A 581 4.80 -66.64 -10.26
CA THR A 581 4.67 -65.41 -9.48
C THR A 581 5.98 -64.63 -9.57
N GLY A 582 5.92 -63.41 -10.11
CA GLY A 582 7.02 -62.46 -10.12
C GLY A 582 6.56 -61.09 -9.69
N ASN A 583 6.53 -60.87 -8.37
CA ASN A 583 6.60 -59.53 -7.77
C ASN A 583 7.92 -58.87 -8.19
N ILE A 584 7.88 -57.60 -8.63
CA ILE A 584 8.96 -56.66 -8.36
C ILE A 584 8.32 -55.30 -8.02
N ASN A 585 8.69 -54.81 -6.83
CA ASN A 585 8.39 -53.51 -6.26
C ASN A 585 8.97 -52.35 -7.05
#